data_AF-A0A2H4ZPS8-F1
#
_entry.id   AF-A0A2H4ZPS8-F1
#
_cell.length_a   1.000
_cell.length_b   1.000
_cell.length_c   1.000
_cell.angle_alpha   90.00
_cell.angle_beta   90.00
_cell.angle_gamma   90.00
#
_symmetry.space_group_name_H-M   'P 1'
#
loop_
_entity.id
_entity.type
_entity.pdbx_description
1 polymer ?
#
loop_
_entity_poly.entity_id
_entity_poly.type
_entity_poly.pdbx_seq_one_letter_code
_entity_poly.pdbx_strand_id
1 'polypeptide(L)' 'MTGEFAAVWMPFIFVPFIGIADPAVAMALLFNVIEVSD' A
#
# COMPACT_ATOMS: atom_id res chain seq x y z
N MET A 1 16.07 13.58 -1.66
CA MET A 1 15.55 13.60 -0.27
C MET A 1 15.92 12.29 0.40
N THR A 2 17.20 12.09 0.69
CA THR A 2 17.70 10.88 1.35
C THR A 2 18.49 11.36 2.57
N GLY A 3 17.98 11.08 3.77
CA GLY A 3 18.63 11.49 5.01
C GLY A 3 19.73 10.50 5.43
N GLU A 4 20.56 10.88 6.40
CA GLU A 4 21.67 10.05 6.90
C GLU A 4 21.24 9.06 8.01
N PHE A 5 20.04 8.50 7.90
CA PHE A 5 19.52 7.54 8.87
C PHE A 5 19.66 6.09 8.37
N ALA A 6 19.76 5.14 9.31
CA ALA A 6 19.78 3.72 9.00
C ALA A 6 18.53 3.32 8.19
N ALA A 7 18.73 2.52 7.14
CA ALA A 7 17.68 2.09 6.23
C ALA A 7 16.94 3.25 5.50
N VAL A 8 17.71 4.24 5.02
CA VAL A 8 17.21 5.36 4.19
C VAL A 8 16.41 4.95 2.95
N TRP A 9 16.51 3.70 2.50
CA TRP A 9 15.73 3.15 1.40
C TRP A 9 14.26 2.87 1.79
N MET A 10 13.93 2.79 3.08
CA MET A 10 12.60 2.42 3.57
C MET A 10 11.48 3.33 3.04
N PRO A 11 11.59 4.68 3.09
CA PRO A 11 10.56 5.55 2.54
C PRO A 11 10.31 5.32 1.05
N PHE A 12 11.34 4.98 0.27
CA PHE A 12 11.17 4.69 -1.15
C PHE A 12 10.31 3.44 -1.40
N ILE A 13 10.33 2.45 -0.51
CA ILE A 13 9.54 1.23 -0.66
C ILE A 13 8.18 1.35 0.02
N PHE A 14 8.16 1.81 1.27
CA PHE A 14 6.93 1.83 2.08
C PHE A 14 5.98 2.94 1.67
N VAL A 15 6.45 4.09 1.16
CA VAL A 15 5.54 5.16 0.74
C VAL A 15 4.69 4.74 -0.47
N PRO A 16 5.27 4.18 -1.56
CA PRO A 16 4.45 3.63 -2.63
C PRO A 16 3.58 2.46 -2.19
N PHE A 17 4.08 1.61 -1.29
CA PHE A 17 3.31 0.45 -0.82
C PHE A 17 2.07 0.90 -0.05
N ILE A 18 2.22 1.74 0.97
CA ILE A 18 1.13 2.21 1.82
C ILE A 18 0.22 3.21 1.09
N GLY A 19 0.79 4.02 0.19
CA GLY A 19 0.03 5.06 -0.52
C GLY A 19 -0.73 4.56 -1.74
N ILE A 20 -0.33 3.43 -2.32
CA ILE A 20 -0.86 2.95 -3.61
C ILE A 20 -1.23 1.47 -3.55
N ALA A 21 -0.26 0.60 -3.27
CA ALA A 21 -0.46 -0.85 -3.37
C ALA A 21 -1.48 -1.35 -2.33
N ASP A 22 -1.29 -0.99 -1.06
CA ASP A 22 -2.18 -1.40 0.03
C ASP A 22 -3.61 -0.89 -0.17
N PRO A 23 -3.85 0.41 -0.49
CA PRO A 23 -5.19 0.89 -0.82
C PRO A 23 -5.81 0.16 -2.00
N ALA A 24 -5.05 -0.09 -3.08
CA ALA A 24 -5.57 -0.78 -4.25
C ALA A 24 -5.99 -2.22 -3.91
N VAL A 25 -5.16 -2.94 -3.15
CA VAL A 25 -5.45 -4.30 -2.70
C VAL A 25 -6.64 -4.31 -1.75
N ALA A 26 -6.68 -3.42 -0.76
CA ALA A 26 -7.79 -3.32 0.18
C ALA A 26 -9.11 -3.03 -0.53
N MET A 27 -9.11 -2.09 -1.49
CA MET A 27 -10.30 -1.77 -2.29
C MET A 27 -10.76 -2.97 -3.12
N ALA A 28 -9.86 -3.70 -3.76
CA ALA A 28 -10.21 -4.88 -4.55
C ALA A 28 -10.80 -6.00 -3.68
N LEU A 29 -10.21 -6.25 -2.50
CA LEU A 29 -10.71 -7.26 -1.56
C LEU A 29 -12.06 -6.86 -0.98
N LEU A 30 -12.21 -5.61 -0.54
CA LEU A 30 -13.47 -5.10 -0.02
C LEU A 30 -14.56 -5.09 -1.09
N PHE A 31 -14.22 -4.73 -2.34
CA PHE A 31 -15.13 -4.82 -3.48
C PHE A 31 -15.65 -6.24 -3.66
N ASN A 32 -14.76 -7.24 -3.67
CA ASN A 32 -15.18 -8.64 -3.76
C ASN A 32 -16.09 -9.05 -2.60
N VAL A 33 -15.84 -8.55 -1.37
CA VAL A 33 -16.69 -8.84 -0.21
C VAL A 33 -18.09 -8.24 -0.34
N ILE A 34 -18.22 -7.01 -0.85
CA ILE A 34 -19.53 -6.34 -0.95
C ILE A 34 -20.30 -6.73 -2.22
N GLU A 35 -19.61 -7.12 -3.28
CA GLU A 35 -20.19 -7.46 -4.58
C GLU A 35 -20.44 -8.96 -4.74
N VAL A 36 -19.89 -9.80 -3.85
CA VAL A 36 -20.31 -11.19 -3.72
C VAL A 36 -21.79 -11.21 -3.33
N SER A 37 -22.63 -11.36 -4.35
CA SER A 37 -24.03 -11.76 -4.23
C SER A 37 -24.09 -13.28 -4.28
N ASP A 38 -25.01 -13.86 -3.52
CA ASP A 38 -25.47 -15.23 -3.76
C ASP A 38 -26.33 -15.28 -5.04
#